data_AF-A0A2T3KLP6-F1
#
_entry.id   AF-A0A2T3KLP6-F1
#
_cell.length_a   1.000
_cell.length_b   1.000
_cell.length_c   1.000
_cell.angle_alpha   90.00
_cell.angle_beta   90.00
_cell.angle_gamma   90.00
#
_symmetry.space_group_name_H-M   'P 1'
#
loop_
_entity.id
_entity.type
_entity.pdbx_description
1 polymer ?
#
loop_
_entity_poly.entity_id
_entity_poly.type
_entity_poly.pdbx_seq_one_letter_code
_entity_poly.pdbx_strand_id
1 'polypeptide(L)'
;MSTLKTLTHFMDICLKKEGNIEKSLVMWCIDNCEDHLKSKEVKNIFTPHETIEIKSFIRWCNKEQNFDVTDYLWDLSEIKDSIAKFIDAPETENTVVDNALSNLEEALLRSAFQKPFDKADFDLETILYGMLTYIDSNAKAKLKDRSAAYSVNNIRKACETILSGAAEFQRSNDKWSEEKQQHYIHNLLMGYSDTVITLYFLKGKNKYNSSKILDGLQRISAIIRAFTDPSFMIPTKHVGDKFSQGDYISSFEMLYSGSFSAFITNARISIKVYEFESDIDAVDFYIAQNKGSTHSEKDIRIAFEYKAKLLQKN
;
A
#
# COMPACT_ATOMS: atom_id res chain seq x y z
N MET A 1 -27.93 21.95 8.04
CA MET A 1 -27.56 21.04 6.94
C MET A 1 -27.50 21.91 5.69
N SER A 2 -26.38 21.96 4.96
CA SER A 2 -26.26 22.88 3.81
C SER A 2 -27.28 22.51 2.75
N THR A 3 -27.93 23.51 2.14
CA THR A 3 -28.94 23.36 1.07
C THR A 3 -28.47 22.37 -0.02
N LEU A 4 -27.16 22.38 -0.31
CA LEU A 4 -26.51 21.49 -1.26
C LEU A 4 -26.50 20.00 -0.85
N LYS A 5 -26.27 19.68 0.44
CA LYS A 5 -26.35 18.28 0.91
C LYS A 5 -27.77 17.74 0.85
N THR A 6 -28.76 18.61 1.08
CA THR A 6 -30.17 18.27 0.91
C THR A 6 -30.51 18.01 -0.56
N LEU A 7 -29.94 18.81 -1.47
CA LEU A 7 -30.16 18.68 -2.91
C LEU A 7 -29.52 17.42 -3.48
N THR A 8 -28.26 17.14 -3.18
CA THR A 8 -27.56 15.91 -3.60
C THR A 8 -28.27 14.67 -3.07
N HIS A 9 -28.63 14.64 -1.78
CA HIS A 9 -29.36 13.51 -1.19
C HIS A 9 -30.72 13.29 -1.85
N PHE A 10 -31.40 14.37 -2.22
CA PHE A 10 -32.71 14.31 -2.87
C PHE A 10 -32.61 13.87 -4.34
N MET A 11 -31.63 14.36 -5.10
CA MET A 11 -31.33 13.86 -6.45
C MET A 11 -31.02 12.36 -6.44
N ASP A 12 -30.30 11.90 -5.42
CA ASP A 12 -29.99 10.48 -5.20
C ASP A 12 -31.26 9.65 -4.96
N ILE A 13 -32.25 10.19 -4.25
CA ILE A 13 -33.57 9.57 -4.03
C ILE A 13 -34.38 9.54 -5.33
N CYS A 14 -34.35 10.62 -6.11
CA CYS A 14 -35.04 10.73 -7.39
C CYS A 14 -34.48 9.75 -8.43
N LEU A 15 -33.15 9.64 -8.54
CA LEU A 15 -32.48 8.73 -9.47
C LEU A 15 -32.63 7.25 -9.06
N LYS A 16 -32.82 6.96 -7.77
CA LYS A 16 -33.00 5.58 -7.25
C LYS A 16 -34.45 5.09 -7.28
N LYS A 17 -35.43 5.97 -7.44
CA LYS A 17 -36.85 5.57 -7.54
C LYS A 17 -37.31 5.60 -9.00
N GLU A 18 -37.46 4.42 -9.59
CA GLU A 18 -38.09 4.21 -10.89
C GLU A 18 -39.62 4.46 -10.83
N GLY A 19 -40.04 5.71 -10.60
CA GLY A 19 -41.46 6.07 -10.58
C GLY A 19 -41.72 7.56 -10.76
N ASN A 20 -42.92 7.90 -11.23
CA ASN A 20 -43.39 9.28 -11.45
C ASN A 20 -43.13 10.15 -10.22
N ILE A 21 -42.14 11.03 -10.32
CA ILE A 21 -41.85 12.03 -9.31
C ILE A 21 -42.88 13.15 -9.49
N GLU A 22 -43.57 13.55 -8.42
CA GLU A 22 -44.53 14.65 -8.52
C GLU A 22 -43.84 15.92 -9.03
N LYS A 23 -44.43 16.54 -10.07
CA LYS A 23 -43.94 17.77 -10.69
C LYS A 23 -43.68 18.90 -9.68
N SER A 24 -44.48 18.97 -8.61
CA SER A 24 -44.30 19.91 -7.49
C SER A 24 -42.95 19.74 -6.76
N LEU A 25 -42.44 18.51 -6.68
CA LEU A 25 -41.19 18.17 -6.01
C LEU A 25 -39.97 18.56 -6.87
N VAL A 26 -40.08 18.36 -8.18
CA VAL A 26 -39.06 18.81 -9.16
C VAL A 26 -38.98 20.33 -9.18
N MET A 27 -40.13 21.02 -9.15
CA MET A 27 -40.19 22.47 -9.08
C MET A 27 -39.58 23.01 -7.78
N TRP A 28 -39.84 22.39 -6.63
CA TRP A 28 -39.22 22.78 -5.36
C TRP A 28 -37.68 22.70 -5.40
N CYS A 29 -37.12 21.70 -6.08
CA CYS A 29 -35.67 21.60 -6.27
C CYS A 29 -35.11 22.68 -7.20
N ILE A 30 -35.83 23.01 -8.28
CA ILE A 30 -35.45 24.09 -9.19
C ILE A 30 -35.45 25.43 -8.43
N ASP A 31 -36.50 25.71 -7.67
CA ASP A 31 -36.63 26.96 -6.89
C ASP A 31 -35.52 27.10 -5.81
N ASN A 32 -35.18 26.00 -5.12
CA ASN A 32 -34.09 26.03 -4.13
C ASN A 32 -32.70 26.11 -4.77
N CYS A 33 -32.53 25.57 -5.98
CA CYS A 33 -31.34 25.80 -6.80
C CYS A 33 -31.25 27.27 -7.22
N GLU A 34 -32.37 27.86 -7.64
CA GLU A 34 -32.46 29.24 -8.10
C GLU A 34 -32.12 30.23 -6.99
N ASP A 35 -32.64 30.06 -5.78
CA ASP A 35 -32.27 30.88 -4.62
C ASP A 35 -30.78 30.76 -4.28
N HIS A 36 -30.20 29.56 -4.43
CA HIS A 36 -28.78 29.35 -4.20
C HIS A 36 -27.90 29.96 -5.30
N LEU A 37 -28.34 29.88 -6.56
CA LEU A 37 -27.70 30.46 -7.75
C LEU A 37 -27.76 31.99 -7.74
N LYS A 38 -28.88 32.59 -7.33
CA LYS A 38 -29.03 34.04 -7.18
C LYS A 38 -28.21 34.61 -6.01
N SER A 39 -27.96 33.81 -4.97
CA SER A 39 -27.23 34.26 -3.77
C SER A 39 -25.71 34.35 -3.92
N LYS A 40 -25.12 33.83 -5.00
CA LYS A 40 -23.67 33.80 -5.23
C LYS A 40 -23.33 34.41 -6.58
N GLU A 41 -22.57 35.50 -6.59
CA GLU A 41 -22.07 36.15 -7.80
C GLU A 41 -21.40 35.14 -8.75
N VAL A 42 -22.03 34.95 -9.91
CA VAL A 42 -21.77 33.93 -10.93
C VAL A 42 -20.44 34.18 -11.62
N LYS A 43 -19.31 33.77 -11.02
CA LYS A 43 -18.05 33.66 -11.76
C LYS A 43 -17.21 32.39 -11.59
N ASN A 44 -17.42 31.52 -10.60
CA ASN A 44 -16.67 30.23 -10.48
C ASN A 44 -17.32 29.24 -9.47
N ILE A 45 -18.50 28.67 -9.77
CA ILE A 45 -19.41 28.22 -8.69
C ILE A 45 -19.53 26.70 -8.44
N PHE A 46 -19.13 25.80 -9.35
CA PHE A 46 -19.27 24.35 -9.12
C PHE A 46 -17.94 23.61 -9.24
N THR A 47 -17.70 22.69 -8.31
CA THR A 47 -16.65 21.67 -8.48
C THR A 47 -16.99 20.78 -9.68
N PRO A 48 -16.01 20.12 -10.31
CA PRO A 48 -16.25 19.20 -11.41
C PRO A 48 -17.28 18.11 -11.09
N HIS A 49 -17.31 17.63 -9.84
CA HIS A 49 -18.26 16.63 -9.39
C HIS A 49 -19.70 17.18 -9.32
N GLU A 50 -19.90 18.35 -8.73
CA GLU A 50 -21.21 19.01 -8.65
C GLU A 50 -21.76 19.34 -10.05
N THR A 51 -20.86 19.67 -10.98
CA THR A 51 -21.18 19.86 -12.40
C THR A 51 -21.73 18.58 -13.05
N ILE A 52 -21.13 17.42 -12.77
CA ILE A 52 -21.57 16.12 -13.31
C ILE A 52 -22.94 15.71 -12.78
N GLU A 53 -23.19 15.89 -11.48
CA GLU A 53 -24.48 15.55 -10.87
C GLU A 53 -25.62 16.40 -11.42
N ILE A 54 -25.42 17.72 -11.54
CA ILE A 54 -26.41 18.64 -12.10
C ILE A 54 -26.70 18.32 -13.57
N LYS A 55 -25.67 18.02 -14.38
CA LYS A 55 -25.85 17.60 -15.79
C LYS A 55 -26.65 16.31 -15.91
N SER A 56 -26.37 15.33 -15.05
CA SER A 56 -27.08 14.05 -15.04
C SER A 56 -28.55 14.23 -14.66
N PHE A 57 -28.85 15.10 -13.69
CA PHE A 57 -30.21 15.41 -13.28
C PHE A 57 -31.01 16.13 -14.39
N ILE A 58 -30.44 17.15 -15.03
CA ILE A 58 -31.11 17.87 -16.13
C ILE A 58 -31.40 16.92 -17.31
N ARG A 59 -30.44 16.08 -17.68
CA ARG A 59 -30.62 15.07 -18.74
C ARG A 59 -31.73 14.07 -18.38
N TRP A 60 -31.78 13.62 -17.13
CA TRP A 60 -32.83 12.72 -16.65
C TRP A 60 -34.22 13.37 -16.72
N CYS A 61 -34.36 14.63 -16.27
CA CYS A 61 -35.62 15.39 -16.38
C CYS A 61 -36.09 15.55 -17.84
N ASN A 62 -35.18 15.97 -18.73
CA ASN A 62 -35.51 16.21 -20.14
C ASN A 62 -35.87 14.92 -20.88
N LYS A 63 -35.15 13.82 -20.61
CA LYS A 63 -35.30 12.56 -21.36
C LYS A 63 -36.39 11.64 -20.82
N GLU A 64 -36.44 11.45 -19.50
CA GLU A 64 -37.29 10.42 -18.89
C GLU A 64 -38.65 10.97 -18.44
N GLN A 65 -38.75 12.27 -18.18
CA GLN A 65 -40.00 12.91 -17.73
C GLN A 65 -40.68 13.76 -18.81
N ASN A 66 -40.09 13.83 -20.02
CA ASN A 66 -40.51 14.74 -21.10
C ASN A 66 -40.72 16.18 -20.59
N PHE A 67 -39.88 16.58 -19.63
CA PHE A 67 -39.99 17.80 -18.86
C PHE A 67 -38.83 18.70 -19.24
N ASP A 68 -39.07 19.67 -20.14
CA ASP A 68 -38.04 20.61 -20.54
C ASP A 68 -37.75 21.60 -19.41
N VAL A 69 -36.65 21.39 -18.70
CA VAL A 69 -36.22 22.25 -17.60
C VAL A 69 -35.96 23.69 -18.10
N THR A 70 -35.66 23.89 -19.37
CA THR A 70 -35.37 25.22 -19.95
C THR A 70 -36.62 26.10 -20.08
N ASP A 71 -37.82 25.51 -20.12
CA ASP A 71 -39.10 26.22 -20.14
C ASP A 71 -39.48 26.84 -18.79
N TYR A 72 -38.79 26.48 -17.70
CA TYR A 72 -39.05 27.03 -16.37
C TYR A 72 -37.96 28.00 -15.88
N LEU A 73 -36.85 28.13 -16.62
CA LEU A 73 -35.77 29.10 -16.32
C LEU A 73 -36.07 30.50 -16.90
N TRP A 74 -37.34 30.84 -17.13
CA TRP A 74 -37.76 32.02 -17.89
C TRP A 74 -37.32 33.38 -17.30
N ASP A 75 -36.96 33.43 -16.02
CA ASP A 75 -36.51 34.67 -15.35
C ASP A 75 -34.97 34.78 -15.20
N LEU A 76 -34.22 33.87 -15.82
CA LEU A 76 -32.75 33.81 -15.77
C LEU A 76 -32.13 34.04 -17.15
N SER A 77 -32.54 35.10 -17.85
CA SER A 77 -32.01 35.44 -19.18
C SER A 77 -30.48 35.52 -19.22
N GLU A 78 -29.83 35.94 -18.13
CA GLU A 78 -28.37 35.98 -18.00
C GLU A 78 -27.71 34.60 -17.85
N ILE A 79 -28.44 33.61 -17.32
CA ILE A 79 -27.93 32.25 -17.09
C ILE A 79 -28.33 31.31 -18.24
N LYS A 80 -29.39 31.63 -18.99
CA LYS A 80 -29.90 30.80 -20.11
C LYS A 80 -28.83 30.55 -21.18
N ASP A 81 -28.07 31.58 -21.57
CA ASP A 81 -26.94 31.45 -22.50
C ASP A 81 -25.76 30.66 -21.92
N SER A 82 -25.54 30.75 -20.60
CA SER A 82 -24.47 30.03 -19.90
C SER A 82 -24.82 28.55 -19.75
N ILE A 83 -26.08 28.22 -19.45
CA ILE A 83 -26.61 26.86 -19.36
C ILE A 83 -26.72 26.23 -20.75
N ALA A 84 -27.19 26.96 -21.77
CA ALA A 84 -27.21 26.48 -23.15
C ALA A 84 -25.80 26.13 -23.64
N LYS A 85 -24.81 27.02 -23.42
CA LYS A 85 -23.38 26.72 -23.69
C LYS A 85 -22.82 25.57 -22.86
N PHE A 86 -23.36 25.31 -21.68
CA PHE A 86 -22.93 24.25 -20.76
C PHE A 86 -23.55 22.89 -21.08
N ILE A 87 -24.77 22.87 -21.63
CA ILE A 87 -25.49 21.70 -22.16
C ILE A 87 -24.91 21.32 -23.53
N ASP A 88 -24.62 22.31 -24.38
CA ASP A 88 -24.01 22.14 -25.71
C ASP A 88 -22.48 22.05 -25.67
N ALA A 89 -21.86 22.13 -24.48
CA ALA A 89 -20.42 21.91 -24.33
C ALA A 89 -20.08 20.48 -24.78
N PRO A 90 -19.12 20.32 -25.72
CA PRO A 90 -18.83 19.03 -26.32
C PRO A 90 -18.45 18.00 -25.25
N GLU A 91 -18.89 16.75 -25.44
CA GLU A 91 -18.68 15.61 -24.52
C GLU A 91 -17.20 15.25 -24.29
N THR A 92 -16.28 16.03 -24.83
CA THR A 92 -14.83 15.87 -24.77
C THR A 92 -14.28 15.87 -23.35
N GLU A 93 -14.87 16.61 -22.40
CA GLU A 93 -14.40 16.56 -21.00
C GLU A 93 -14.87 15.29 -20.27
N ASN A 94 -16.09 14.82 -20.51
CA ASN A 94 -16.60 13.57 -19.92
C ASN A 94 -15.88 12.34 -20.49
N THR A 95 -15.66 12.31 -21.82
CA THR A 95 -14.87 11.23 -22.44
C THR A 95 -13.43 11.21 -21.94
N VAL A 96 -12.82 12.35 -21.63
CA VAL A 96 -11.45 12.37 -21.07
C VAL A 96 -11.41 11.79 -19.65
N VAL A 97 -12.38 12.10 -18.80
CA VAL A 97 -12.46 11.55 -17.43
C VAL A 97 -12.79 10.06 -17.46
N ASP A 98 -13.76 9.63 -18.27
CA ASP A 98 -14.13 8.22 -18.41
C ASP A 98 -12.98 7.38 -18.99
N ASN A 99 -12.26 7.92 -19.99
CA ASN A 99 -11.05 7.29 -20.51
C ASN A 99 -9.94 7.22 -19.45
N ALA A 100 -9.76 8.26 -18.63
CA ALA A 100 -8.76 8.27 -17.56
C ALA A 100 -9.07 7.23 -16.47
N LEU A 101 -10.34 7.09 -16.09
CA LEU A 101 -10.80 6.09 -15.13
C LEU A 101 -10.65 4.67 -15.70
N SER A 102 -11.07 4.44 -16.95
CA SER A 102 -10.87 3.14 -17.62
C SER A 102 -9.38 2.77 -17.71
N ASN A 103 -8.51 3.73 -18.03
CA ASN A 103 -7.06 3.52 -18.07
C ASN A 103 -6.50 3.21 -16.67
N LEU A 104 -7.02 3.86 -15.61
CA LEU A 104 -6.61 3.59 -14.24
C LEU A 104 -7.08 2.20 -13.78
N GLU A 105 -8.32 1.81 -14.08
CA GLU A 105 -8.83 0.48 -13.79
C GLU A 105 -8.01 -0.61 -14.49
N GLU A 106 -7.72 -0.42 -15.78
CA GLU A 106 -6.87 -1.34 -16.54
C GLU A 106 -5.44 -1.40 -15.95
N ALA A 107 -4.88 -0.26 -15.53
CA ALA A 107 -3.59 -0.20 -14.86
C ALA A 107 -3.60 -0.87 -13.48
N LEU A 108 -4.68 -0.73 -12.71
CA LEU A 108 -4.84 -1.38 -11.41
C LEU A 108 -5.00 -2.90 -11.56
N LEU A 109 -5.81 -3.36 -12.52
CA LEU A 109 -6.00 -4.79 -12.81
C LEU A 109 -4.71 -5.46 -13.30
N ARG A 110 -3.88 -4.71 -14.04
CA ARG A 110 -2.56 -5.18 -14.50
C ARG A 110 -1.44 -4.91 -13.51
N SER A 111 -1.75 -4.27 -12.38
CA SER A 111 -0.74 -3.87 -11.42
C SER A 111 -0.14 -5.09 -10.75
N ALA A 112 1.18 -5.17 -10.76
CA ALA A 112 1.93 -6.17 -10.00
C ALA A 112 1.55 -6.13 -8.50
N PHE A 113 1.15 -4.96 -7.98
CA PHE A 113 0.77 -4.75 -6.57
C PHE A 113 -0.55 -5.38 -6.15
N GLN A 114 -1.43 -5.76 -7.10
CA GLN A 114 -2.68 -6.46 -6.81
C GLN A 114 -2.50 -7.99 -6.77
N LYS A 115 -1.27 -8.48 -6.94
CA LYS A 115 -0.98 -9.92 -6.91
C LYS A 115 -1.33 -10.49 -5.52
N PRO A 116 -2.09 -11.60 -5.44
CA PRO A 116 -2.40 -12.22 -4.16
C PRO A 116 -1.13 -12.70 -3.46
N PHE A 117 -1.13 -12.65 -2.13
CA PHE A 117 -0.02 -13.11 -1.29
C PHE A 117 -0.55 -13.76 -0.02
N ASP A 118 0.22 -14.69 0.51
CA ASP A 118 0.04 -15.16 1.87
C ASP A 118 0.66 -14.16 2.85
N LYS A 119 0.01 -13.94 3.99
CA LYS A 119 0.53 -13.12 5.08
C LYS A 119 0.60 -13.94 6.36
N ALA A 120 1.72 -13.86 7.06
CA ALA A 120 1.89 -14.39 8.41
C ALA A 120 2.61 -13.36 9.28
N ASP A 121 2.14 -13.18 10.51
CA ASP A 121 2.74 -12.28 11.49
C ASP A 121 3.46 -13.12 12.54
N PHE A 122 4.70 -12.73 12.87
CA PHE A 122 5.52 -13.42 13.85
C PHE A 122 6.03 -12.43 14.90
N ASP A 123 6.07 -12.89 16.15
CA ASP A 123 6.79 -12.18 17.19
C ASP A 123 8.30 -12.33 16.97
N LEU A 124 9.08 -11.34 17.41
CA LEU A 124 10.52 -11.26 17.20
C LEU A 124 11.27 -12.52 17.69
N GLU A 125 10.79 -13.19 18.73
CA GLU A 125 11.37 -14.45 19.22
C GLU A 125 11.27 -15.59 18.20
N THR A 126 10.17 -15.61 17.45
CA THR A 126 9.82 -16.71 16.55
C THR A 126 10.13 -16.42 15.09
N ILE A 127 10.55 -15.20 14.75
CA ILE A 127 10.74 -14.78 13.36
C ILE A 127 11.76 -15.64 12.61
N LEU A 128 12.84 -16.08 13.25
CA LEU A 128 13.83 -16.96 12.60
C LEU A 128 13.18 -18.30 12.19
N TYR A 129 12.34 -18.87 13.06
CA TYR A 129 11.55 -20.07 12.74
C TYR A 129 10.51 -19.79 11.66
N GLY A 130 9.87 -18.62 11.70
CA GLY A 130 8.93 -18.15 10.69
C GLY A 130 9.58 -18.10 9.32
N MET A 131 10.72 -17.42 9.19
CA MET A 131 11.49 -17.31 7.94
C MET A 131 11.94 -18.68 7.43
N LEU A 132 12.50 -19.54 8.29
CA LEU A 132 12.89 -20.88 7.89
C LEU A 132 11.70 -21.76 7.46
N THR A 133 10.48 -21.47 7.91
CA THR A 133 9.30 -22.20 7.43
C THR A 133 9.10 -22.05 5.92
N TYR A 134 9.53 -20.93 5.34
CA TYR A 134 9.37 -20.64 3.92
C TYR A 134 10.66 -20.91 3.14
N ILE A 135 11.81 -20.58 3.71
CA ILE A 135 13.12 -20.69 3.05
C ILE A 135 13.62 -22.14 3.07
N ASP A 136 13.64 -22.80 4.23
CA ASP A 136 14.12 -24.18 4.39
C ASP A 136 13.49 -24.86 5.61
N SER A 137 12.36 -25.54 5.39
CA SER A 137 11.64 -26.27 6.43
C SER A 137 12.43 -27.44 7.03
N ASN A 138 13.45 -27.96 6.33
CA ASN A 138 14.34 -28.99 6.90
C ASN A 138 15.30 -28.37 7.92
N ALA A 139 15.85 -27.19 7.64
CA ALA A 139 16.63 -26.43 8.60
C ALA A 139 15.80 -26.04 9.84
N LYS A 140 14.51 -25.67 9.65
CA LYS A 140 13.57 -25.45 10.76
C LYS A 140 13.43 -26.68 11.67
N ALA A 141 13.32 -27.89 11.10
CA ALA A 141 13.17 -29.11 11.90
C ALA A 141 14.36 -29.35 12.83
N LYS A 142 15.57 -28.96 12.39
CA LYS A 142 16.80 -29.06 13.20
C LYS A 142 16.87 -28.06 14.35
N LEU A 143 16.11 -26.96 14.30
CA LEU A 143 16.00 -26.00 15.39
C LEU A 143 14.96 -26.38 16.44
N LYS A 144 14.02 -27.28 16.16
CA LYS A 144 12.93 -27.64 17.10
C LYS A 144 13.40 -28.44 18.32
N ASP A 145 14.64 -28.91 18.34
CA ASP A 145 15.17 -29.68 19.46
C ASP A 145 15.57 -28.74 20.62
N ARG A 146 14.61 -28.50 21.53
CA ARG A 146 14.60 -27.39 22.50
C ARG A 146 15.78 -27.35 23.47
N SER A 147 16.50 -28.46 23.70
CA SER A 147 17.70 -28.47 24.57
C SER A 147 18.95 -27.92 23.87
N ALA A 148 18.95 -27.84 22.53
CA ALA A 148 20.06 -27.36 21.69
C ALA A 148 19.70 -26.12 20.83
N ALA A 149 18.40 -25.76 20.77
CA ALA A 149 17.82 -24.71 19.95
C ALA A 149 18.34 -23.29 20.22
N TYR A 150 18.84 -23.03 21.43
CA TYR A 150 19.45 -21.74 21.82
C TYR A 150 20.98 -21.78 21.81
N SER A 151 21.62 -22.85 21.31
CA SER A 151 23.06 -22.78 21.10
C SER A 151 23.33 -21.74 19.99
N VAL A 152 24.23 -20.80 20.27
CA VAL A 152 24.64 -19.73 19.35
C VAL A 152 25.00 -20.27 17.95
N ASN A 153 25.54 -21.50 17.89
CA ASN A 153 25.89 -22.17 16.64
C ASN A 153 24.67 -22.58 15.79
N ASN A 154 23.57 -23.04 16.41
CA ASN A 154 22.36 -23.40 15.67
C ASN A 154 21.64 -22.16 15.15
N ILE A 155 21.59 -21.10 15.96
CA ILE A 155 21.06 -19.79 15.54
C ILE A 155 21.92 -19.23 14.39
N ARG A 156 23.25 -19.30 14.49
CA ARG A 156 24.15 -18.87 13.41
C ARG A 156 23.88 -19.62 12.09
N LYS A 157 23.78 -20.95 12.13
CA LYS A 157 23.46 -21.76 10.94
C LYS A 157 22.10 -21.41 10.35
N ALA A 158 21.09 -21.22 11.20
CA ALA A 158 19.77 -20.77 10.75
C ALA A 158 19.84 -19.43 10.02
N CYS A 159 20.59 -18.48 10.58
CA CYS A 159 20.81 -17.18 9.98
C CYS A 159 21.55 -17.26 8.64
N GLU A 160 22.59 -18.09 8.54
CA GLU A 160 23.29 -18.37 7.28
C GLU A 160 22.33 -18.94 6.23
N THR A 161 21.48 -19.91 6.59
CA THR A 161 20.45 -20.46 5.71
C THR A 161 19.46 -19.39 5.25
N ILE A 162 18.96 -18.55 6.16
CA ILE A 162 18.04 -17.46 5.81
C ILE A 162 18.69 -16.50 4.81
N LEU A 163 19.92 -16.05 5.08
CA LEU A 163 20.63 -15.12 4.20
C LEU A 163 20.99 -15.73 2.85
N SER A 164 21.22 -17.05 2.77
CA SER A 164 21.40 -17.76 1.50
C SER A 164 20.15 -17.74 0.61
N GLY A 165 18.97 -17.48 1.19
CA GLY A 165 17.72 -17.30 0.47
C GLY A 165 17.61 -15.93 -0.23
N ALA A 166 18.60 -15.05 -0.13
CA ALA A 166 18.61 -13.77 -0.85
C ALA A 166 18.55 -14.01 -2.37
N ALA A 167 17.66 -13.29 -3.05
CA ALA A 167 17.57 -13.40 -4.50
C ALA A 167 18.80 -12.77 -5.17
N GLU A 168 19.29 -13.39 -6.25
CA GLU A 168 20.53 -12.99 -6.94
C GLU A 168 20.51 -11.55 -7.49
N PHE A 169 19.32 -10.99 -7.71
CA PHE A 169 19.13 -9.61 -8.17
C PHE A 169 19.13 -8.57 -7.04
N GLN A 170 19.24 -9.00 -5.78
CA GLN A 170 19.48 -8.10 -4.66
C GLN A 170 20.98 -7.80 -4.54
N ARG A 171 21.31 -6.56 -4.18
CA ARG A 171 22.70 -6.18 -3.92
C ARG A 171 23.26 -6.83 -2.65
N SER A 172 24.58 -6.66 -2.45
CA SER A 172 25.26 -7.02 -1.22
C SER A 172 24.59 -6.44 0.03
N ASN A 173 24.76 -7.16 1.14
CA ASN A 173 24.11 -6.91 2.42
C ASN A 173 24.78 -5.77 3.23
N ASP A 174 25.33 -4.76 2.58
CA ASP A 174 26.22 -3.76 3.19
C ASP A 174 25.62 -2.34 3.25
N LYS A 175 24.33 -2.16 2.91
CA LYS A 175 23.71 -0.82 2.81
C LYS A 175 23.53 -0.15 4.16
N TRP A 176 23.01 -0.89 5.15
CA TRP A 176 22.67 -0.29 6.43
C TRP A 176 23.93 -0.17 7.27
N SER A 177 24.28 1.08 7.61
CA SER A 177 25.25 1.36 8.65
C SER A 177 24.82 0.69 9.96
N GLU A 178 25.78 0.46 10.85
CA GLU A 178 25.49 -0.07 12.17
C GLU A 178 24.42 0.76 12.90
N GLU A 179 24.57 2.08 12.94
CA GLU A 179 23.58 2.99 13.53
C GLU A 179 22.16 2.78 12.98
N LYS A 180 22.03 2.56 11.66
CA LYS A 180 20.72 2.30 11.04
C LYS A 180 20.15 0.95 11.45
N GLN A 181 20.99 -0.08 11.58
CA GLN A 181 20.56 -1.39 12.09
C GLN A 181 20.11 -1.27 13.55
N GLN A 182 20.89 -0.56 14.38
CA GLN A 182 20.57 -0.31 15.79
C GLN A 182 19.24 0.43 15.95
N HIS A 183 19.00 1.46 15.14
CA HIS A 183 17.75 2.21 15.15
C HIS A 183 16.55 1.39 14.73
N TYR A 184 16.72 0.57 13.70
CA TYR A 184 15.66 -0.34 13.28
C TYR A 184 15.29 -1.34 14.38
N ILE A 185 16.28 -1.94 15.06
CA ILE A 185 16.01 -2.87 16.18
C ILE A 185 15.37 -2.14 17.36
N HIS A 186 15.83 -0.94 17.70
CA HIS A 186 15.18 -0.10 18.71
C HIS A 186 13.69 0.10 18.40
N ASN A 187 13.36 0.60 17.20
CA ASN A 187 11.98 0.89 16.81
C ASN A 187 11.09 -0.36 16.87
N LEU A 188 11.63 -1.49 16.42
CA LEU A 188 10.95 -2.77 16.48
C LEU A 188 10.62 -3.19 17.92
N LEU A 189 11.56 -3.05 18.85
CA LEU A 189 11.36 -3.34 20.27
C LEU A 189 10.38 -2.36 20.94
N MET A 190 10.30 -1.12 20.46
CA MET A 190 9.29 -0.14 20.89
C MET A 190 7.90 -0.39 20.30
N GLY A 191 7.72 -1.45 19.49
CA GLY A 191 6.44 -1.86 18.92
C GLY A 191 6.11 -1.25 17.56
N TYR A 192 7.07 -0.64 16.86
CA TYR A 192 6.86 -0.20 15.49
C TYR A 192 6.71 -1.41 14.55
N SER A 193 5.48 -1.63 14.07
CA SER A 193 5.07 -2.89 13.42
C SER A 193 4.97 -2.85 11.89
N ASP A 194 5.30 -1.73 11.22
CA ASP A 194 5.30 -1.64 9.75
C ASP A 194 6.48 -2.37 9.07
N THR A 195 7.05 -3.32 9.79
CA THR A 195 8.14 -4.15 9.33
C THR A 195 7.58 -5.30 8.50
N VAL A 196 7.64 -5.16 7.18
CA VAL A 196 7.29 -6.23 6.23
C VAL A 196 8.55 -6.83 5.62
N ILE A 197 8.69 -8.15 5.71
CA ILE A 197 9.62 -8.95 4.91
C ILE A 197 8.83 -9.55 3.76
N THR A 198 9.33 -9.40 2.53
CA THR A 198 8.68 -9.96 1.36
C THR A 198 9.50 -11.13 0.84
N LEU A 199 8.85 -12.27 0.70
CA LEU A 199 9.40 -13.47 0.09
C LEU A 199 8.64 -13.78 -1.20
N TYR A 200 9.25 -14.61 -2.05
CA TYR A 200 8.60 -15.14 -3.22
C TYR A 200 8.97 -16.58 -3.50
N PHE A 201 8.10 -17.31 -4.19
CA PHE A 201 8.39 -18.63 -4.75
C PHE A 201 7.84 -18.73 -6.18
N LEU A 202 8.33 -19.71 -6.93
CA LEU A 202 7.88 -19.94 -8.30
C LEU A 202 6.75 -20.96 -8.34
N LYS A 203 5.81 -20.76 -9.25
CA LYS A 203 4.67 -21.65 -9.45
C LYS A 203 5.12 -23.09 -9.71
N GLY A 204 4.39 -24.03 -9.14
CA GLY A 204 4.76 -25.45 -9.16
C GLY A 204 5.90 -25.82 -8.21
N LYS A 205 6.43 -24.87 -7.43
CA LYS A 205 7.31 -25.13 -6.28
C LYS A 205 6.53 -25.03 -4.97
N ASN A 206 7.09 -25.60 -3.91
CA ASN A 206 6.49 -25.58 -2.58
C ASN A 206 6.98 -24.36 -1.79
N LYS A 207 6.05 -23.44 -1.47
CA LYS A 207 6.34 -22.23 -0.70
C LYS A 207 7.00 -22.44 0.66
N TYR A 208 6.96 -23.66 1.22
CA TYR A 208 7.56 -23.97 2.53
C TYR A 208 9.01 -24.49 2.47
N ASN A 209 9.64 -24.51 1.28
CA ASN A 209 11.05 -24.93 1.15
C ASN A 209 11.76 -24.34 -0.07
N SER A 210 11.15 -23.37 -0.74
CA SER A 210 11.67 -22.82 -1.98
C SER A 210 11.48 -21.32 -2.09
N SER A 211 11.10 -20.66 -1.00
CA SER A 211 10.96 -19.21 -1.02
C SER A 211 12.31 -18.51 -0.96
N LYS A 212 12.43 -17.44 -1.73
CA LYS A 212 13.57 -16.52 -1.76
C LYS A 212 13.14 -15.15 -1.20
N ILE A 213 14.09 -14.38 -0.70
CA ILE A 213 13.86 -13.03 -0.18
C ILE A 213 13.71 -12.06 -1.36
N LEU A 214 12.53 -11.45 -1.48
CA LEU A 214 12.22 -10.45 -2.49
C LEU A 214 12.52 -9.02 -2.01
N ASP A 215 12.23 -8.71 -0.75
CA ASP A 215 12.53 -7.44 -0.10
C ASP A 215 12.70 -7.60 1.41
N GLY A 216 13.45 -6.69 2.04
CA GLY A 216 13.71 -6.69 3.47
C GLY A 216 15.02 -7.37 3.89
N LEU A 217 15.94 -7.63 2.97
CA LEU A 217 17.24 -8.23 3.29
C LEU A 217 17.97 -7.49 4.42
N GLN A 218 18.01 -6.16 4.39
CA GLN A 218 18.66 -5.36 5.44
C GLN A 218 17.97 -5.47 6.81
N ARG A 219 16.63 -5.56 6.82
CA ARG A 219 15.82 -5.78 8.03
C ARG A 219 16.14 -7.13 8.65
N ILE A 220 16.18 -8.18 7.82
CA ILE A 220 16.56 -9.54 8.22
C ILE A 220 17.96 -9.54 8.82
N SER A 221 18.91 -8.88 8.17
CA SER A 221 20.30 -8.82 8.64
C SER A 221 20.45 -8.12 9.98
N ALA A 222 19.73 -7.03 10.21
CA ALA A 222 19.72 -6.37 11.51
C ALA A 222 19.14 -7.26 12.61
N ILE A 223 18.04 -7.98 12.33
CA ILE A 223 17.45 -8.96 13.26
C ILE A 223 18.48 -10.05 13.58
N ILE A 224 19.07 -10.65 12.54
CA ILE A 224 20.08 -11.69 12.68
C ILE A 224 21.23 -11.21 13.57
N ARG A 225 21.73 -9.99 13.35
CA ARG A 225 22.81 -9.42 14.14
C ARG A 225 22.42 -9.28 15.61
N ALA A 226 21.22 -8.75 15.89
CA ALA A 226 20.70 -8.64 17.26
C ALA A 226 20.56 -9.99 18.00
N PHE A 227 20.44 -11.11 17.29
CA PHE A 227 20.37 -12.45 17.90
C PHE A 227 21.70 -13.20 17.95
N THR A 228 22.71 -12.79 17.20
CA THR A 228 23.93 -13.59 16.98
C THR A 228 25.23 -12.88 17.33
N ASP A 229 25.22 -11.55 17.35
CA ASP A 229 26.36 -10.70 17.72
C ASP A 229 26.17 -10.21 19.16
N PRO A 230 26.82 -10.82 20.17
CA PRO A 230 26.67 -10.43 21.56
C PRO A 230 27.13 -8.99 21.83
N SER A 231 27.97 -8.43 20.95
CA SER A 231 28.47 -7.05 21.05
C SER A 231 27.57 -6.02 20.38
N PHE A 232 26.51 -6.44 19.67
CA PHE A 232 25.60 -5.53 19.01
C PHE A 232 24.83 -4.71 20.04
N MET A 233 25.04 -3.38 20.02
CA MET A 233 24.49 -2.45 20.98
C MET A 233 23.13 -1.92 20.52
N ILE A 234 22.14 -1.96 21.39
CA ILE A 234 20.78 -1.48 21.13
C ILE A 234 20.56 -0.24 21.98
N PRO A 235 20.24 0.92 21.38
CA PRO A 235 19.91 2.13 22.14
C PRO A 235 18.69 1.88 23.02
N THR A 236 18.67 2.38 24.25
CA THR A 236 17.52 2.21 25.16
C THR A 236 16.67 3.47 25.31
N LYS A 237 17.11 4.62 24.80
CA LYS A 237 16.36 5.88 24.83
C LYS A 237 16.53 6.69 23.55
N HIS A 238 15.47 7.38 23.17
CA HIS A 238 15.48 8.45 22.17
C HIS A 238 15.40 9.81 22.87
N VAL A 239 16.22 10.77 22.41
CA VAL A 239 16.09 12.19 22.77
C VAL A 239 16.06 12.99 21.46
N GLY A 240 14.86 13.27 20.96
CA GLY A 240 14.66 13.84 19.62
C GLY A 240 15.15 12.91 18.51
N ASP A 241 15.80 13.46 17.48
CA ASP A 241 16.33 12.72 16.32
C ASP A 241 17.66 11.99 16.60
N LYS A 242 18.15 11.99 17.84
CA LYS A 242 19.42 11.39 18.23
C LYS A 242 19.21 10.38 19.36
N PHE A 243 20.02 9.31 19.34
CA PHE A 243 20.18 8.47 20.51
C PHE A 243 20.90 9.27 21.59
N SER A 244 20.36 9.26 22.81
CA SER A 244 21.08 9.82 23.94
C SER A 244 22.40 9.07 24.09
N GLN A 245 23.52 9.76 23.92
CA GLN A 245 24.84 9.20 24.19
C GLN A 245 24.85 8.60 25.60
N GLY A 246 25.05 7.28 25.70
CA GLY A 246 25.31 6.59 26.96
C GLY A 246 24.31 5.51 27.38
N ASP A 247 23.12 5.47 26.79
CA ASP A 247 22.06 4.52 27.21
C ASP A 247 21.89 3.43 26.14
N TYR A 248 22.67 2.36 26.27
CA TYR A 248 22.64 1.18 25.41
C TYR A 248 22.55 -0.10 26.24
N ILE A 249 21.95 -1.13 25.65
CA ILE A 249 22.01 -2.51 26.12
C ILE A 249 22.65 -3.36 25.03
N SER A 250 23.57 -4.26 25.40
CA SER A 250 24.10 -5.22 24.45
C SER A 250 23.06 -6.30 24.12
N SER A 251 23.18 -6.91 22.94
CA SER A 251 22.33 -8.05 22.56
C SER A 251 22.48 -9.22 23.55
N PHE A 252 23.68 -9.42 24.10
CA PHE A 252 23.89 -10.38 25.19
C PHE A 252 23.02 -10.05 26.41
N GLU A 253 23.11 -8.82 26.94
CA GLU A 253 22.31 -8.41 28.10
C GLU A 253 20.82 -8.50 27.82
N MET A 254 20.36 -8.11 26.62
CA MET A 254 18.96 -8.21 26.21
C MET A 254 18.47 -9.68 26.23
N LEU A 255 19.17 -10.57 25.52
CA LEU A 255 18.77 -11.96 25.31
C LEU A 255 18.82 -12.80 26.59
N TYR A 256 19.75 -12.50 27.50
CA TYR A 256 19.94 -13.24 28.75
C TYR A 256 19.33 -12.52 29.97
N SER A 257 18.63 -11.40 29.77
CA SER A 257 17.89 -10.75 30.85
C SER A 257 16.63 -11.56 31.22
N GLY A 258 16.29 -11.58 32.51
CA GLY A 258 15.00 -12.13 32.97
C GLY A 258 13.77 -11.37 32.45
N SER A 259 13.97 -10.22 31.79
CA SER A 259 12.94 -9.37 31.20
C SER A 259 12.86 -9.49 29.69
N PHE A 260 13.61 -10.40 29.05
CA PHE A 260 13.63 -10.58 27.59
C PHE A 260 12.23 -10.68 26.99
N SER A 261 11.35 -11.46 27.61
CA SER A 261 9.96 -11.65 27.19
C SER A 261 9.18 -10.34 27.07
N ALA A 262 9.40 -9.37 27.97
CA ALA A 262 8.74 -8.07 27.93
C ALA A 262 9.19 -7.19 26.75
N PHE A 263 10.42 -7.38 26.26
CA PHE A 263 10.95 -6.65 25.11
C PHE A 263 10.39 -7.16 23.77
N ILE A 264 10.03 -8.45 23.69
CA ILE A 264 9.69 -9.13 22.44
C ILE A 264 8.19 -9.29 22.20
N THR A 265 7.35 -9.21 23.23
CA THR A 265 5.88 -9.41 23.10
C THR A 265 5.19 -8.37 22.23
N ASN A 266 5.78 -7.17 22.08
CA ASN A 266 5.23 -6.10 21.27
C ASN A 266 5.92 -5.97 19.90
N ALA A 267 7.00 -6.72 19.68
CA ALA A 267 7.81 -6.65 18.46
C ALA A 267 7.29 -7.66 17.43
N ARG A 268 6.45 -7.19 16.51
CA ARG A 268 5.86 -8.03 15.44
C ARG A 268 6.42 -7.69 14.06
N ILE A 269 6.63 -8.74 13.28
CA ILE A 269 7.13 -8.64 11.90
C ILE A 269 6.18 -9.43 11.00
N SER A 270 5.72 -8.78 9.93
CA SER A 270 4.91 -9.43 8.90
C SER A 270 5.80 -10.05 7.82
N ILE A 271 5.52 -11.30 7.45
CA ILE A 271 6.05 -11.93 6.24
C ILE A 271 4.93 -11.98 5.20
N LYS A 272 5.20 -11.43 4.01
CA LYS A 272 4.35 -11.59 2.81
C LYS A 272 5.02 -12.54 1.84
N VAL A 273 4.29 -13.52 1.32
CA VAL A 273 4.82 -14.52 0.38
C VAL A 273 4.02 -14.48 -0.92
N TYR A 274 4.70 -14.15 -2.02
CA TYR A 274 4.11 -14.06 -3.35
C TYR A 274 4.48 -15.28 -4.21
N GLU A 275 3.54 -15.75 -5.02
CA GLU A 275 3.80 -16.73 -6.08
C GLU A 275 4.06 -16.00 -7.40
N PHE A 276 5.07 -16.41 -8.17
CA PHE A 276 5.34 -15.89 -9.52
C PHE A 276 5.46 -17.01 -10.55
N GLU A 277 5.14 -16.75 -11.82
CA GLU A 277 5.31 -17.76 -12.88
C GLU A 277 6.80 -17.94 -13.20
N SER A 278 7.59 -16.87 -13.12
CA SER A 278 9.03 -16.89 -13.40
C SER A 278 9.84 -15.97 -12.47
N ASP A 279 11.16 -16.18 -12.43
CA ASP A 279 12.07 -15.23 -11.77
C ASP A 279 12.04 -13.84 -12.45
N ILE A 280 11.70 -13.76 -13.74
CA ILE A 280 11.55 -12.49 -14.46
C ILE A 280 10.39 -11.68 -13.87
N ASP A 281 9.23 -12.32 -13.63
CA ASP A 281 8.07 -11.63 -13.05
C ASP A 281 8.36 -11.13 -11.63
N ALA A 282 9.12 -11.90 -10.85
CA ALA A 282 9.53 -11.50 -9.50
C ALA A 282 10.45 -10.27 -9.55
N VAL A 283 11.39 -10.22 -10.50
CA VAL A 283 12.26 -9.07 -10.72
C VAL A 283 11.47 -7.85 -11.16
N ASP A 284 10.48 -8.02 -12.05
CA ASP A 284 9.63 -6.92 -12.51
C ASP A 284 8.77 -6.34 -11.38
N PHE A 285 8.20 -7.21 -10.53
CA PHE A 285 7.52 -6.78 -9.32
C PHE A 285 8.47 -6.01 -8.40
N TYR A 286 9.68 -6.52 -8.16
CA TYR A 286 10.67 -5.85 -7.31
C TYR A 286 11.04 -4.45 -7.85
N ILE A 287 11.26 -4.33 -9.16
CA ILE A 287 11.58 -3.04 -9.79
C ILE A 287 10.40 -2.08 -9.65
N ALA A 288 9.18 -2.52 -9.96
CA ALA A 288 7.98 -1.70 -9.87
C ALA A 288 7.76 -1.17 -8.45
N GLN A 289 7.94 -2.03 -7.43
CA GLN A 289 7.77 -1.67 -6.02
C GLN A 289 8.76 -0.62 -5.52
N ASN A 290 9.99 -0.69 -6.02
CA ASN A 290 11.10 -0.01 -5.36
C ASN A 290 11.63 1.19 -6.16
N LYS A 291 11.37 1.25 -7.48
CA LYS A 291 11.81 2.35 -8.35
C LYS A 291 11.07 3.64 -7.99
N GLY A 292 11.83 4.68 -7.65
CA GLY A 292 11.29 6.00 -7.31
C GLY A 292 10.68 6.11 -5.90
N SER A 293 10.83 5.08 -5.05
CA SER A 293 10.28 5.08 -3.69
C SER A 293 11.34 4.74 -2.63
N THR A 294 11.74 3.47 -2.51
CA THR A 294 12.48 2.96 -1.33
C THR A 294 13.93 2.59 -1.62
N HIS A 295 14.28 2.35 -2.88
CA HIS A 295 15.61 1.89 -3.29
C HIS A 295 16.35 2.93 -4.11
N SER A 296 17.69 2.86 -4.08
CA SER A 296 18.50 3.76 -4.90
C SER A 296 18.49 3.32 -6.37
N GLU A 297 18.81 4.23 -7.28
CA GLU A 297 18.92 3.92 -8.71
C GLU A 297 19.91 2.77 -8.98
N LYS A 298 20.98 2.67 -8.17
CA LYS A 298 21.96 1.58 -8.24
C LYS A 298 21.32 0.22 -7.97
N ASP A 299 20.43 0.13 -6.98
CA ASP A 299 19.75 -1.13 -6.61
C ASP A 299 18.84 -1.59 -7.74
N ILE A 300 18.13 -0.64 -8.35
CA ILE A 300 17.24 -0.90 -9.48
C ILE A 300 18.03 -1.31 -10.73
N ARG A 301 19.22 -0.72 -10.95
CA ARG A 301 20.09 -1.10 -12.08
C ARG A 301 20.56 -2.55 -12.00
N ILE A 302 20.94 -3.03 -10.81
CA ILE A 302 21.33 -4.44 -10.61
C ILE A 302 20.19 -5.39 -10.98
N ALA A 303 18.95 -5.05 -10.59
CA ALA A 303 17.78 -5.83 -10.95
C ALA A 303 17.54 -5.86 -12.48
N PHE A 304 17.71 -4.72 -13.18
CA PHE A 304 17.65 -4.68 -14.65
C PHE A 304 18.74 -5.51 -15.32
N GLU A 305 19.98 -5.43 -14.83
CA GLU A 305 21.11 -6.23 -15.36
C GLU A 305 20.85 -7.73 -15.16
N TYR A 306 20.29 -8.13 -14.03
CA TYR A 306 19.91 -9.52 -13.77
C TYR A 306 18.80 -9.99 -14.71
N LYS A 307 17.75 -9.19 -14.88
CA LYS A 307 16.67 -9.49 -15.84
C LYS A 307 17.20 -9.70 -17.26
N ALA A 308 18.13 -8.85 -17.71
CA ALA A 308 18.74 -8.98 -19.04
C ALA A 308 19.49 -10.32 -19.19
N LYS A 309 20.20 -10.78 -18.15
CA LYS A 309 20.88 -12.08 -18.16
C LYS A 309 19.91 -13.26 -18.24
N LEU A 310 18.76 -13.18 -17.58
CA LEU A 310 17.73 -14.23 -17.66
C LEU A 310 17.13 -14.32 -19.07
N LEU A 311 16.86 -13.17 -19.70
CA LEU A 311 16.31 -13.10 -21.05
C LEU A 311 17.27 -13.61 -22.13
N GLN A 312 18.58 -13.60 -21.90
CA GLN A 312 19.59 -14.15 -22.83
C GLN A 312 19.77 -15.68 -22.71
N LYS A 313 19.25 -16.30 -21.64
CA LYS A 313 19.37 -17.75 -21.38
C LYS A 313 18.14 -18.55 -21.84
N ASN A 314 17.05 -17.87 -22.17
CA ASN A 314 15.81 -18.44 -22.70
C ASN A 314 15.73 -18.22 -24.21
#